data_AF-A0A1H9M894-F1
#
_entry.id   AF-A0A1H9M894-F1
#
_cell.length_a   1.000
_cell.length_b   1.000
_cell.length_c   1.000
_cell.angle_alpha   90.00
_cell.angle_beta   90.00
_cell.angle_gamma   90.00
#
_symmetry.space_group_name_H-M   'P 1'
#
loop_
_entity.id
_entity.type
_entity.pdbx_description
1 polymer ?
#
loop_
_entity_poly.entity_id
_entity_poly.type
_entity_poly.pdbx_seq_one_letter_code
_entity_poly.pdbx_strand_id
1 'polypeptide(L)'
;MKTGILQNINIAIVAAVVFFALPVNAIAAGQDIKTNHVDHDALVHYYEAQANEMLAKIDEQIDALKHKSRSSYFGKHGQDIKKHVKYKIHEYEKAAVENMEKAAYHKKMAEKQGDKPVFADSGNTKS
;
A
#
# COMPACT_ATOMS: atom_id res chain seq x y z
N MET A 1 46.17 -32.11 -0.07
CA MET A 1 44.88 -32.72 0.33
C MET A 1 43.91 -31.59 0.71
N LYS A 2 42.84 -31.45 -0.09
CA LYS A 2 41.46 -30.95 0.20
C LYS A 2 41.29 -29.88 1.30
N THR A 3 41.13 -28.58 0.99
CA THR A 3 39.91 -27.79 0.65
C THR A 3 38.85 -27.63 1.74
N GLY A 4 38.51 -26.37 2.01
CA GLY A 4 37.27 -25.87 2.63
C GLY A 4 37.39 -24.35 2.75
N ILE A 5 37.22 -23.57 1.67
CA ILE A 5 35.96 -23.03 1.13
C ILE A 5 34.91 -22.78 2.23
N LEU A 6 34.68 -21.50 2.54
CA LEU A 6 33.36 -20.87 2.52
C LEU A 6 33.59 -19.34 2.45
N GLN A 7 33.34 -18.79 1.27
CA GLN A 7 33.30 -17.37 0.98
C GLN A 7 31.89 -16.86 1.32
N ASN A 8 31.79 -15.83 2.16
CA ASN A 8 30.51 -15.18 2.46
C ASN A 8 30.22 -14.14 1.38
N ILE A 9 29.34 -14.50 0.46
CA ILE A 9 28.91 -13.71 -0.69
C ILE A 9 27.95 -12.61 -0.23
N ASN A 10 28.47 -11.39 -0.12
CA ASN A 10 27.68 -10.18 -0.32
C ASN A 10 27.57 -9.95 -1.82
N ILE A 11 26.35 -9.97 -2.36
CA ILE A 11 25.82 -9.13 -3.45
C ILE A 11 24.34 -9.49 -3.54
N ALA A 12 23.48 -8.63 -2.99
CA ALA A 12 22.06 -8.66 -3.29
C ALA A 12 21.88 -8.30 -4.77
N ILE A 13 21.44 -9.27 -5.55
CA ILE A 13 21.28 -9.18 -6.99
C ILE A 13 20.15 -8.20 -7.31
N VAL A 14 20.50 -7.07 -7.91
CA VAL A 14 19.57 -6.23 -8.68
C VAL A 14 19.25 -7.01 -9.96
N ALA A 15 18.17 -7.78 -9.94
CA ALA A 15 17.64 -8.39 -11.16
C ALA A 15 16.82 -7.34 -11.91
N ALA A 16 17.52 -6.59 -12.77
CA ALA A 16 16.91 -5.86 -13.87
C ALA A 16 16.19 -6.88 -14.78
N VAL A 17 14.87 -6.93 -14.71
CA VAL A 17 14.06 -7.67 -15.68
C VAL A 17 13.79 -6.75 -16.86
N VAL A 18 14.64 -6.83 -17.88
CA VAL A 18 14.38 -6.21 -19.19
C VAL A 18 14.16 -7.32 -20.22
N PHE A 19 12.89 -7.47 -20.59
CA PHE A 19 12.31 -7.86 -21.89
C PHE A 19 13.08 -8.82 -22.81
N PHE A 20 12.49 -10.01 -23.05
CA PHE A 20 12.52 -10.65 -24.36
C PHE A 20 11.10 -10.77 -24.91
N ALA A 21 10.86 -10.08 -26.01
CA ALA A 21 9.65 -10.18 -26.80
C ALA A 21 9.61 -11.53 -27.53
N LEU A 22 8.52 -12.28 -27.35
CA LEU A 22 8.15 -13.43 -28.17
C LEU A 22 6.76 -13.15 -28.77
N PRO A 23 6.52 -13.39 -30.08
CA PRO A 23 5.18 -13.30 -30.65
C PRO A 23 4.41 -14.57 -30.29
N VAL A 24 3.45 -14.47 -29.36
CA VAL A 24 2.50 -15.55 -29.06
C VAL A 24 1.41 -15.54 -30.12
N ASN A 25 1.55 -16.35 -31.16
CA ASN A 25 0.47 -16.71 -32.07
C ASN A 25 0.02 -18.14 -31.75
N ALA A 26 -1.02 -18.30 -30.92
CA ALA A 26 -1.84 -19.51 -30.92
C ALA A 26 -3.08 -19.39 -30.00
N ILE A 27 -4.23 -19.56 -30.66
CA ILE A 27 -5.45 -20.20 -30.16
C ILE A 27 -6.36 -19.34 -29.26
N ALA A 28 -7.42 -18.85 -29.91
CA ALA A 28 -8.68 -18.48 -29.28
C ALA A 28 -9.27 -19.69 -28.54
N ALA A 29 -8.84 -19.89 -27.30
CA ALA A 29 -9.66 -20.52 -26.28
C ALA A 29 -10.43 -19.37 -25.61
N GLY A 30 -11.76 -19.46 -25.56
CA GLY A 30 -12.60 -18.48 -24.89
C GLY A 30 -12.14 -18.29 -23.45
N GLN A 31 -11.30 -17.28 -23.24
CA GLN A 31 -11.08 -16.74 -21.93
C GLN A 31 -12.38 -16.01 -21.63
N ASP A 32 -13.20 -16.60 -20.76
CA ASP A 32 -14.13 -15.81 -19.96
C ASP A 32 -13.37 -14.56 -19.54
N ILE A 33 -13.72 -13.43 -20.16
CA ILE A 33 -13.23 -12.13 -19.74
C ILE A 33 -13.83 -12.00 -18.36
N LYS A 34 -13.11 -12.47 -17.34
CA LYS A 34 -13.37 -12.11 -15.95
C LYS A 34 -13.31 -10.60 -15.99
N THR A 35 -14.48 -9.99 -16.04
CA THR A 35 -14.65 -8.56 -15.85
C THR A 35 -13.86 -8.28 -14.57
N ASN A 36 -12.78 -7.52 -14.69
CA ASN A 36 -11.91 -7.16 -13.57
C ASN A 36 -12.72 -6.25 -12.65
N HIS A 37 -13.63 -6.84 -11.88
CA HIS A 37 -14.45 -6.15 -10.92
C HIS A 37 -13.54 -5.86 -9.72
N VAL A 38 -13.16 -4.59 -9.60
CA VAL A 38 -12.40 -4.12 -8.43
C VAL A 38 -13.33 -4.17 -7.24
N ASP A 39 -12.96 -4.93 -6.22
CA ASP A 39 -13.65 -4.93 -4.93
C ASP A 39 -13.36 -3.60 -4.21
N HIS A 40 -14.28 -2.66 -4.33
CA HIS A 40 -14.14 -1.35 -3.73
C HIS A 40 -14.33 -1.37 -2.21
N ASP A 41 -15.08 -2.32 -1.65
CA ASP A 41 -15.26 -2.44 -0.20
C ASP A 41 -13.96 -2.90 0.47
N ALA A 42 -13.27 -3.86 -0.14
CA ALA A 42 -11.94 -4.27 0.32
C ALA A 42 -10.94 -3.10 0.31
N LEU A 43 -11.02 -2.22 -0.70
CA LEU A 43 -10.14 -1.04 -0.78
C LEU A 43 -10.48 0.03 0.26
N VAL A 44 -11.76 0.22 0.62
CA VAL A 44 -12.14 1.11 1.73
C VAL A 44 -11.44 0.67 3.01
N HIS A 45 -11.61 -0.59 3.40
CA HIS A 45 -10.99 -1.12 4.62
C HIS A 45 -9.46 -1.06 4.59
N TYR A 46 -8.85 -1.33 3.44
CA TYR A 46 -7.41 -1.24 3.27
C TYR A 46 -6.87 0.18 3.52
N TYR A 47 -7.52 1.19 2.97
CA TYR A 47 -7.08 2.57 3.15
C TYR A 47 -7.44 3.12 4.54
N GLU A 48 -8.57 2.73 5.14
CA GLU A 48 -8.88 3.03 6.54
C GLU A 48 -7.84 2.43 7.49
N ALA A 49 -7.43 1.18 7.26
CA ALA A 49 -6.40 0.52 8.06
C ALA A 49 -5.05 1.25 7.96
N GLN A 50 -4.65 1.66 6.75
CA GLN A 50 -3.43 2.46 6.57
C GLN A 50 -3.51 3.83 7.26
N ALA A 51 -4.65 4.50 7.21
CA ALA A 51 -4.83 5.77 7.92
C ALA A 51 -4.68 5.58 9.44
N ASN A 52 -5.29 4.53 9.99
CA ASN A 52 -5.15 4.17 11.41
C ASN A 52 -3.71 3.82 11.78
N GLU A 53 -2.96 3.15 10.89
CA GLU A 53 -1.54 2.88 11.09
C GLU A 53 -0.73 4.18 11.16
N MET A 54 -1.04 5.18 10.33
CA MET A 54 -0.36 6.48 10.39
C MET A 54 -0.65 7.21 11.71
N LEU A 55 -1.90 7.15 12.19
CA LEU A 55 -2.26 7.71 13.49
C LEU A 55 -1.51 7.02 14.63
N ALA A 56 -1.40 5.70 14.61
CA ALA A 56 -0.62 4.95 15.61
C ALA A 56 0.87 5.35 15.60
N LYS A 57 1.45 5.60 14.42
CA LYS A 57 2.83 6.10 14.30
C LYS A 57 3.00 7.50 14.86
N ILE A 58 1.99 8.37 14.76
CA ILE A 58 2.00 9.69 15.40
C ILE A 58 2.05 9.53 16.93
N ASP A 59 1.20 8.65 17.48
CA ASP A 59 1.19 8.38 18.92
C ASP A 59 2.53 7.83 19.40
N GLU A 60 3.16 6.93 18.64
CA GLU A 60 4.51 6.43 18.93
C GLU A 60 5.56 7.56 18.96
N GLN A 61 5.52 8.49 17.99
CA GLN A 61 6.41 9.64 17.97
C GLN A 61 6.20 10.56 19.19
N ILE A 62 4.94 10.79 19.57
CA ILE A 62 4.59 11.61 20.73
C ILE A 62 5.07 10.95 22.02
N ASP A 63 4.86 9.65 22.18
CA ASP A 63 5.27 8.92 23.38
C ASP A 63 6.79 8.77 23.47
N ALA A 64 7.48 8.58 22.35
CA ALA A 64 8.94 8.61 22.30
C ALA A 64 9.50 9.96 22.79
N LEU A 65 8.84 11.08 22.45
CA LEU A 65 9.25 12.41 22.92
C LEU A 65 9.04 12.57 24.43
N LYS A 66 7.93 12.05 24.98
CA LYS A 66 7.60 12.14 26.42
C LYS A 66 8.58 11.36 27.30
N HIS A 67 8.99 10.16 26.86
CA HIS A 67 9.85 9.27 27.65
C HIS A 67 11.35 9.53 27.48
N LYS A 68 11.73 10.46 26.60
CA LYS A 68 13.13 10.80 26.35
C LYS A 68 13.72 11.63 27.50
N SER A 69 14.93 11.30 27.92
CA SER A 69 15.57 11.95 29.08
C SER A 69 15.69 13.46 28.89
N ARG A 70 15.37 14.25 29.93
CA ARG A 70 15.39 15.72 29.87
C ARG A 70 16.76 16.27 29.46
N SER A 71 17.87 15.61 29.85
CA SER A 71 19.23 16.03 29.49
C SER A 71 19.49 15.96 27.98
N SER A 72 18.88 15.00 27.28
CA SER A 72 19.06 14.82 25.84
C SER A 72 18.33 15.86 24.97
N TYR A 73 17.60 16.80 25.58
CA TYR A 73 16.90 17.90 24.90
C TYR A 73 17.62 19.25 24.99
N PHE A 74 18.60 19.39 25.88
CA PHE A 74 19.30 20.66 26.09
C PHE A 74 20.60 20.65 25.27
N GLY A 75 20.54 21.26 24.07
CA GLY A 75 21.67 21.38 23.14
C GLY A 75 21.22 21.39 21.67
N LYS A 76 22.14 21.65 20.74
CA LYS A 76 21.87 21.68 19.29
C LYS A 76 21.20 20.38 18.80
N HIS A 77 21.70 19.24 19.24
CA HIS A 77 21.10 17.92 18.97
C HIS A 77 19.66 17.78 19.49
N GLY A 78 19.32 18.39 20.63
CA GLY A 78 17.96 18.35 21.16
C GLY A 78 16.95 19.12 20.30
N GLN A 79 17.38 20.24 19.70
CA GLN A 79 16.55 21.00 18.75
C GLN A 79 16.35 20.23 17.43
N ASP A 80 17.40 19.57 16.94
CA ASP A 80 17.32 18.77 15.72
C ASP A 80 16.37 17.58 15.88
N ILE A 81 16.37 16.92 17.05
CA ILE A 81 15.43 15.84 17.38
C ILE A 81 13.98 16.34 17.38
N LYS A 82 13.71 17.51 17.97
CA LYS A 82 12.36 18.09 17.96
C LYS A 82 11.87 18.39 16.53
N LYS A 83 12.74 18.96 15.69
CA LYS A 83 12.41 19.24 14.29
C LYS A 83 12.11 17.96 13.52
N HIS A 84 12.95 16.94 13.70
CA HIS A 84 12.78 15.65 13.02
C HIS A 84 11.48 14.96 13.42
N VAL A 85 11.15 14.94 14.71
CA VAL A 85 9.89 14.33 15.15
C VAL A 85 8.68 15.13 14.67
N LYS A 86 8.75 16.47 14.71
CA LYS A 86 7.68 17.32 14.15
C LYS A 86 7.47 17.05 12.65
N TYR A 87 8.56 16.90 11.89
CA TYR A 87 8.49 16.55 10.47
C TYR A 87 7.82 15.19 10.26
N LYS A 88 8.23 14.16 11.01
CA LYS A 88 7.60 12.82 10.93
C LYS A 88 6.10 12.85 11.24
N ILE A 89 5.70 13.54 12.31
CA ILE A 89 4.28 13.68 12.67
C ILE A 89 3.51 14.30 11.51
N HIS A 90 4.04 15.39 10.93
CA HIS A 90 3.39 16.05 9.80
C HIS A 90 3.25 15.14 8.56
N GLU A 91 4.28 14.36 8.24
CA GLU A 91 4.23 13.40 7.12
C GLU A 91 3.17 12.31 7.36
N TYR A 92 3.08 11.79 8.59
CA TYR A 92 2.06 10.80 8.94
C TYR A 92 0.65 11.39 8.94
N GLU A 93 0.47 12.63 9.40
CA GLU A 93 -0.83 13.32 9.31
C GLU A 93 -1.28 13.44 7.86
N LYS A 94 -0.37 13.89 6.97
CA LYS A 94 -0.66 14.00 5.55
C LYS A 94 -1.02 12.65 4.93
N ALA A 95 -0.24 11.60 5.24
CA ALA A 95 -0.52 10.26 4.76
C ALA A 95 -1.85 9.70 5.30
N ALA A 96 -2.22 10.01 6.55
CA ALA A 96 -3.51 9.61 7.11
C ALA A 96 -4.68 10.25 6.33
N VAL A 97 -4.58 11.55 6.04
CA VAL A 97 -5.57 12.28 5.24
C VAL A 97 -5.67 11.70 3.83
N GLU A 98 -4.55 11.51 3.14
CA GLU A 98 -4.53 10.94 1.78
C GLU A 98 -5.16 9.55 1.72
N ASN A 99 -4.93 8.71 2.74
CA ASN A 99 -5.55 7.40 2.82
C ASN A 99 -7.06 7.50 3.08
N MET A 100 -7.51 8.39 3.98
CA MET A 100 -8.95 8.63 4.18
C MET A 100 -9.65 9.15 2.93
N GLU A 101 -9.00 10.00 2.14
CA GLU A 101 -9.52 10.47 0.85
C GLU A 101 -9.67 9.33 -0.16
N LYS A 102 -8.70 8.41 -0.22
CA LYS A 102 -8.78 7.21 -1.07
C LYS A 102 -9.89 6.26 -0.61
N ALA A 103 -10.05 6.06 0.70
CA ALA A 103 -11.16 5.28 1.25
C ALA A 103 -12.51 5.90 0.84
N ALA A 104 -12.67 7.21 1.00
CA ALA A 104 -13.88 7.92 0.58
C ALA A 104 -14.14 7.83 -0.93
N TYR A 105 -13.08 7.85 -1.76
CA TYR A 105 -13.19 7.62 -3.20
C TYR A 105 -13.73 6.23 -3.51
N HIS A 106 -13.16 5.17 -2.90
CA HIS A 106 -13.61 3.81 -3.13
C HIS A 106 -15.01 3.55 -2.62
N LYS A 107 -15.40 4.14 -1.48
CA LYS A 107 -16.78 4.09 -0.98
C LYS A 107 -17.80 4.60 -2.02
N LYS A 108 -17.52 5.76 -2.64
CA LYS A 108 -18.37 6.30 -3.71
C LYS A 108 -18.41 5.39 -4.95
N MET A 109 -17.35 4.63 -5.20
CA MET A 109 -17.31 3.70 -6.34
C MET A 109 -18.07 2.41 -6.06
N ALA A 110 -18.03 1.90 -4.82
CA ALA A 110 -18.85 0.77 -4.37
C ALA A 110 -20.35 1.09 -4.49
N GLU A 111 -20.77 2.27 -4.01
CA GLU A 111 -22.16 2.75 -4.15
C GLU A 111 -22.60 2.80 -5.62
N LYS A 112 -21.76 3.35 -6.51
CA LYS A 112 -22.03 3.39 -7.95
C LYS A 112 -22.05 2.03 -8.64
N GLN A 113 -21.35 1.02 -8.11
CA GLN A 113 -21.39 -0.34 -8.65
C GLN A 113 -22.64 -1.09 -8.19
N GLY A 114 -23.07 -0.90 -6.94
CA GLY A 114 -24.32 -1.45 -6.41
C GLY A 114 -25.57 -0.91 -7.10
N ASP A 115 -25.53 0.34 -7.58
CA ASP A 115 -26.64 0.99 -8.30
C ASP A 115 -26.75 0.61 -9.79
N LYS A 116 -25.75 -0.07 -10.37
CA LYS A 116 -25.87 -0.55 -11.74
C LYS A 116 -26.86 -1.72 -11.74
N PRO A 117 -28.02 -1.62 -12.43
CA PRO A 117 -28.86 -2.78 -12.62
C PRO A 117 -27.99 -3.82 -13.33
N VAL A 118 -27.75 -4.94 -12.65
CA VAL A 118 -27.34 -6.17 -13.30
C VAL A 118 -28.50 -6.46 -14.24
N PHE A 119 -28.38 -6.02 -15.50
CA PHE A 119 -29.22 -6.54 -16.56
C PHE A 119 -28.86 -8.02 -16.60
N ALA A 120 -29.60 -8.79 -15.80
CA ALA A 120 -29.72 -10.21 -15.96
C ALA A 120 -30.10 -10.37 -17.42
N ASP A 121 -29.17 -10.95 -18.18
CA ASP A 121 -29.46 -11.49 -19.50
C ASP A 121 -30.60 -12.49 -19.29
N SER A 122 -31.82 -11.96 -19.40
CA SER A 122 -33.04 -12.73 -19.51
C SER A 122 -32.98 -13.33 -20.90
N GLY A 123 -32.16 -14.37 -21.04
CA GLY A 123 -32.29 -15.39 -22.07
C GLY A 123 -33.62 -16.10 -21.86
N ASN A 124 -34.72 -15.39 -22.14
CA ASN A 124 -36.03 -15.99 -22.22
C ASN A 124 -36.14 -16.70 -23.57
N THR A 125 -36.06 -18.02 -23.44
CA THR A 125 -36.74 -19.08 -24.19
C THR A 125 -37.53 -18.73 -25.47
N LYS A 126 -37.23 -19.54 -26.50
CA LYS A 126 -38.12 -20.17 -27.49
C LYS A 126 -38.81 -19.30 -28.55
N SER A 127 -38.51 -19.56 -29.82
CA SER A 127 -39.38 -20.41 -30.66
C SER A 127 -38.63 -20.98 -31.85
#